data_AF-A0A1C5MI34-F1
#
_entry.id   AF-A0A1C5MI34-F1
#
_cell.length_a   1.000
_cell.length_b   1.000
_cell.length_c   1.000
_cell.angle_alpha   90.00
_cell.angle_beta   90.00
_cell.angle_gamma   90.00
#
_symmetry.space_group_name_H-M   'P 1'
#
loop_
_entity.id
_entity.type
_entity.pdbx_description
1 polymer ?
#
loop_
_entity_poly.entity_id
_entity_poly.type
_entity_poly.pdbx_seq_one_letter_code
_entity_poly.pdbx_strand_id
1 'polypeptide(L)'
;MTLTVVLSFVVTMILSAAMIPLIIKVGNQLGIVAHMNKRTVHKHEIARIGGYAIYISSLIGSMLFLKTDHQINAILISGFIIFMVGLYDDVHDLSPKVKLIFEMLAALIVIVYGQVYIKGFGYFPSDAMTLLSGIVTLFWIIGITNAINLIDGLDGLSAGISIIVLVTISVTSILSGRSDIAALSLVLAGSIMGFLFFNFHPAKIFMGDCGALYIGFMISVISLLGFGYNASGFFTLGAPIIVLMVPIMDTLIAILRRKIHHKKFSEADRGHLHHNLMFKLNLSQRKSVLILYLVTILFSLSSYLYYYNQMAGTILFIALMILFEIFVEITDMISRKYKPLLTLANIFIDSDKFPKIKFLDQYRKRRTPKKAMRDHFIIGVLCLSLVVVAGYFISINNPQLPIKTTDVKSPYSKISDIDLMNTIYARLDTSYKEHNEEDECQLVAAYFACDYYTFVDKKDDEIGGLDYMYPDMIENFSNYANTSFYSQKNNYPELEVLKYNIISFSPSKVSISNLDDNNYYNVLISLTFNEEVEGLNTTVNVTVVKVDDRFYICGLDNA
;
A
#
# COMPACT_ATOMS: atom_id res chain seq x y z
N MET A 1 20.22 -5.09 -0.09
CA MET A 1 18.85 -5.65 -0.27
C MET A 1 18.29 -5.49 -1.68
N THR A 2 18.57 -4.39 -2.39
CA THR A 2 18.01 -4.12 -3.73
C THR A 2 18.33 -5.17 -4.80
N LEU A 3 19.56 -5.73 -4.82
CA LEU A 3 19.92 -6.76 -5.81
C LEU A 3 19.08 -8.04 -5.67
N THR A 4 18.86 -8.51 -4.43
CA THR A 4 18.04 -9.71 -4.15
C THR A 4 16.60 -9.51 -4.60
N VAL A 5 16.05 -8.31 -4.41
CA VAL A 5 14.69 -7.94 -4.81
C VAL A 5 14.56 -7.89 -6.34
N VAL A 6 15.55 -7.35 -7.05
CA VAL A 6 15.58 -7.38 -8.52
C VAL A 6 15.75 -8.81 -9.04
N LEU A 7 16.60 -9.62 -8.39
CA LEU A 7 16.83 -11.01 -8.77
C LEU A 7 15.56 -11.86 -8.60
N SER A 8 14.74 -11.57 -7.58
CA SER A 8 13.48 -12.29 -7.37
C SER A 8 12.53 -12.12 -8.55
N PHE A 9 12.42 -10.91 -9.11
CA PHE A 9 11.66 -10.64 -10.33
C PHE A 9 12.20 -11.42 -11.54
N VAL A 10 13.51 -11.35 -11.79
CA VAL A 10 14.12 -11.94 -12.98
C VAL A 10 14.01 -13.47 -12.95
N VAL A 11 14.29 -14.08 -11.79
CA VAL A 11 14.22 -15.54 -11.63
C VAL A 11 12.79 -16.03 -11.80
N THR A 12 11.79 -15.42 -11.17
CA THR A 12 10.39 -15.88 -11.33
C THR A 12 9.85 -15.64 -12.73
N MET A 13 10.28 -14.56 -13.40
CA MET A 13 9.97 -14.30 -14.81
C MET A 13 10.50 -15.40 -15.72
N ILE A 14 11.77 -15.79 -15.56
CA ILE A 14 12.37 -16.86 -16.37
C ILE A 14 11.68 -18.20 -16.08
N LEU A 15 11.44 -18.53 -14.81
CA LEU A 15 10.75 -19.77 -14.41
C LEU A 15 9.36 -19.84 -15.05
N SER A 16 8.55 -18.78 -14.89
CA SER A 16 7.22 -18.72 -15.49
C SER A 16 7.29 -18.87 -17.01
N ALA A 17 8.13 -18.08 -17.70
CA ALA A 17 8.27 -18.15 -19.16
C ALA A 17 8.72 -19.52 -19.67
N ALA A 18 9.63 -20.19 -18.96
CA ALA A 18 10.10 -21.53 -19.29
C ALA A 18 9.02 -22.61 -19.13
N MET A 19 8.09 -22.43 -18.18
CA MET A 19 6.99 -23.38 -17.94
C MET A 19 5.86 -23.24 -18.97
N ILE A 20 5.63 -22.06 -19.55
CA ILE A 20 4.50 -21.82 -20.45
C ILE A 20 4.42 -22.78 -21.64
N PRO A 21 5.51 -23.05 -22.41
CA PRO A 21 5.42 -23.99 -23.54
C PRO A 21 4.97 -25.40 -23.13
N LEU A 22 5.40 -25.87 -21.96
CA LEU A 22 4.98 -27.15 -21.40
C LEU A 22 3.49 -27.11 -21.02
N ILE A 23 3.07 -26.04 -20.33
CA ILE A 23 1.68 -25.85 -19.90
C ILE A 23 0.73 -25.74 -21.10
N ILE A 24 1.11 -25.06 -22.18
CA ILE A 24 0.32 -25.03 -23.43
C ILE A 24 0.12 -26.45 -23.97
N LYS A 25 1.19 -27.25 -24.04
CA LYS A 25 1.13 -28.64 -24.51
C LYS A 25 0.20 -29.49 -23.65
N VAL A 26 0.34 -29.40 -22.33
CA VAL A 26 -0.49 -30.16 -21.37
C VAL A 26 -1.96 -29.71 -21.44
N GLY A 27 -2.23 -28.41 -21.49
CA GLY A 27 -3.59 -27.87 -21.57
C GLY A 27 -4.32 -28.35 -22.82
N ASN A 28 -3.63 -28.39 -23.96
CA ASN A 28 -4.19 -28.94 -25.20
C ASN A 28 -4.44 -30.45 -25.12
N GLN A 29 -3.58 -31.21 -24.43
CA GLN A 29 -3.75 -32.66 -24.25
C GLN A 29 -4.91 -33.01 -23.29
N LEU A 30 -5.10 -32.20 -22.24
CA LEU A 30 -6.17 -32.38 -21.26
C LEU A 30 -7.50 -31.77 -21.70
N GLY A 31 -7.52 -31.04 -22.82
CA GLY A 31 -8.73 -30.36 -23.32
C GLY A 31 -9.15 -29.14 -22.50
N ILE A 32 -8.27 -28.59 -21.66
CA ILE A 32 -8.56 -27.38 -20.87
C ILE A 32 -8.27 -26.14 -21.73
N VAL A 33 -9.13 -25.95 -22.73
CA VAL A 33 -8.99 -24.91 -23.76
C VAL A 33 -10.22 -24.01 -23.80
N ALA A 34 -10.01 -22.74 -24.16
CA ALA A 34 -11.10 -21.83 -24.45
C ALA A 34 -11.70 -22.15 -25.83
N HIS A 35 -12.85 -22.83 -25.83
CA HIS A 35 -13.58 -23.16 -27.05
C HIS A 35 -14.20 -21.93 -27.72
N MET A 36 -14.27 -21.97 -29.05
CA MET A 36 -14.90 -20.91 -29.83
C MET A 36 -16.42 -20.90 -29.61
N ASN A 37 -16.98 -19.74 -29.30
CA ASN A 37 -18.42 -19.52 -29.17
C ASN A 37 -18.84 -18.24 -29.89
N LYS A 38 -20.15 -18.04 -30.15
CA LYS A 38 -20.69 -16.77 -30.72
C LYS A 38 -20.38 -15.50 -29.90
N ARG A 39 -19.75 -15.67 -28.73
CA ARG A 39 -19.42 -14.62 -27.76
C ARG A 39 -17.91 -14.36 -27.65
N THR A 40 -17.05 -15.19 -28.23
CA THR A 40 -15.58 -15.11 -28.08
C THR A 40 -14.95 -14.34 -29.24
N VAL A 41 -13.92 -13.55 -28.95
CA VAL A 41 -13.21 -12.71 -29.94
C VAL A 41 -12.05 -13.48 -30.63
N HIS A 42 -11.57 -14.57 -30.02
CA HIS A 42 -10.47 -15.39 -30.56
C HIS A 42 -10.91 -16.30 -31.71
N LYS A 43 -9.97 -16.56 -32.64
CA LYS A 43 -10.21 -17.32 -33.89
C LYS A 43 -9.78 -18.80 -33.83
N HIS A 44 -9.12 -19.20 -32.75
CA HIS A 44 -8.62 -20.57 -32.53
C HIS A 44 -8.80 -20.96 -31.06
N GLU A 45 -8.71 -22.26 -30.74
CA GLU A 45 -8.69 -22.74 -29.37
C GLU A 45 -7.37 -22.37 -28.70
N ILE A 46 -7.44 -21.82 -27.48
CA ILE A 46 -6.29 -21.33 -26.73
C ILE A 46 -6.34 -21.99 -25.35
N ALA A 47 -5.21 -22.57 -24.89
CA ALA A 47 -5.12 -23.18 -23.57
C ALA A 47 -5.49 -22.18 -22.46
N ARG A 48 -6.30 -22.59 -21.47
CA ARG A 48 -6.84 -21.72 -20.41
C ARG A 48 -6.29 -22.09 -19.02
N ILE A 49 -5.00 -22.37 -18.92
CA ILE A 49 -4.35 -22.86 -17.69
C ILE A 49 -3.03 -22.12 -17.39
N GLY A 50 -2.89 -20.88 -17.86
CA GLY A 50 -1.68 -20.08 -17.64
C GLY A 50 -1.39 -19.78 -16.17
N GLY A 51 -2.40 -19.77 -15.31
CA GLY A 51 -2.28 -19.57 -13.87
C GLY A 51 -1.34 -20.55 -13.18
N TYR A 52 -1.16 -21.77 -13.72
CA TYR A 52 -0.18 -22.74 -13.21
C TYR A 52 1.25 -22.21 -13.25
N ALA A 53 1.65 -21.59 -14.38
CA ALA A 53 2.99 -21.04 -14.53
C ALA A 53 3.23 -19.94 -13.49
N ILE A 54 2.22 -19.08 -13.32
CA ILE A 54 2.27 -17.95 -12.39
C ILE A 54 2.38 -18.46 -10.96
N TYR A 55 1.49 -19.36 -10.54
CA TYR A 55 1.47 -19.92 -9.19
C TYR A 55 2.74 -20.69 -8.84
N ILE A 56 3.20 -21.60 -9.70
CA ILE A 56 4.37 -22.43 -9.38
C ILE A 56 5.65 -21.57 -9.35
N SER A 57 5.81 -20.65 -10.30
CA SER A 57 6.96 -19.74 -10.29
C SER A 57 6.95 -18.79 -9.10
N SER A 58 5.78 -18.29 -8.67
CA SER A 58 5.67 -17.41 -7.51
C SER A 58 5.90 -18.17 -6.21
N LEU A 59 5.46 -19.43 -6.13
CA LEU A 59 5.73 -20.32 -4.99
C LEU A 59 7.22 -20.62 -4.86
N ILE A 60 7.88 -21.03 -5.96
CA ILE A 60 9.33 -21.25 -5.98
C ILE A 60 10.09 -19.97 -5.64
N GLY A 61 9.69 -18.84 -6.23
CA GLY A 61 10.30 -17.53 -5.93
C GLY A 61 10.12 -17.15 -4.45
N SER A 62 8.95 -17.41 -3.88
CA SER A 62 8.70 -17.15 -2.46
C SER A 62 9.62 -17.99 -1.57
N MET A 63 9.82 -19.27 -1.90
CA MET A 63 10.74 -20.16 -1.16
C MET A 63 12.21 -19.73 -1.27
N LEU A 64 12.62 -19.17 -2.41
CA LEU A 64 14.01 -18.77 -2.65
C LEU A 64 14.35 -17.38 -2.07
N PHE A 65 13.40 -16.44 -2.11
CA PHE A 65 13.69 -15.03 -1.85
C PHE A 65 13.02 -14.45 -0.60
N LEU A 66 12.04 -15.13 -0.02
CA LEU A 66 11.34 -14.64 1.17
C LEU A 66 11.76 -15.43 2.40
N LYS A 67 11.89 -14.72 3.53
CA LYS A 67 12.01 -15.36 4.84
C LYS A 67 10.61 -15.71 5.32
N THR A 68 10.45 -16.94 5.78
CA THR A 68 9.16 -17.44 6.23
C THR A 68 8.86 -16.90 7.62
N ASP A 69 7.72 -16.23 7.75
CA ASP A 69 7.12 -15.84 9.02
C ASP A 69 5.62 -16.22 9.02
N HIS A 70 4.92 -15.88 10.10
CA HIS A 70 3.50 -16.15 10.25
C HIS A 70 2.64 -15.48 9.16
N GLN A 71 3.00 -14.27 8.74
CA GLN A 71 2.26 -13.49 7.76
C GLN A 71 2.43 -14.08 6.36
N ILE A 72 3.67 -14.34 5.95
CA ILE A 72 4.00 -14.98 4.67
C ILE A 72 3.38 -16.38 4.60
N ASN A 73 3.43 -17.16 5.68
CA ASN A 73 2.76 -18.47 5.74
C ASN A 73 1.25 -18.36 5.52
N ALA A 74 0.58 -17.41 6.18
CA ALA A 74 -0.85 -17.16 5.97
C ALA A 74 -1.16 -16.87 4.50
N ILE A 75 -0.35 -16.01 3.87
CA ILE A 75 -0.50 -15.62 2.45
C ILE A 75 -0.30 -16.82 1.53
N LEU A 76 0.73 -17.63 1.75
CA LEU A 76 1.02 -18.80 0.90
C LEU A 76 -0.04 -19.89 1.03
N ILE A 77 -0.51 -20.17 2.25
CA ILE A 77 -1.59 -21.14 2.51
C ILE A 77 -2.89 -20.66 1.86
N SER A 78 -3.29 -19.41 2.10
CA SER A 78 -4.51 -18.85 1.49
C SER A 78 -4.40 -18.76 -0.03
N GLY A 79 -3.24 -18.36 -0.56
CA GLY A 79 -2.97 -18.33 -2.00
C GLY A 79 -3.10 -19.71 -2.64
N PHE A 80 -2.63 -20.77 -1.97
CA PHE A 80 -2.84 -22.15 -2.42
C PHE A 80 -4.32 -22.54 -2.47
N ILE A 81 -5.10 -22.20 -1.44
CA ILE A 81 -6.54 -22.46 -1.42
C ILE A 81 -7.23 -21.77 -2.61
N ILE A 82 -6.96 -20.48 -2.83
CA ILE A 82 -7.54 -19.72 -3.94
C ILE A 82 -7.14 -20.29 -5.30
N PHE A 83 -5.86 -20.63 -5.47
CA PHE A 83 -5.37 -21.27 -6.69
C PHE A 83 -6.11 -22.57 -6.98
N MET A 84 -6.29 -23.43 -5.96
CA MET A 84 -7.00 -24.70 -6.11
C MET A 84 -8.49 -24.52 -6.44
N VAL A 85 -9.14 -23.50 -5.88
CA VAL A 85 -10.54 -23.18 -6.17
C VAL A 85 -10.70 -22.74 -7.63
N GLY A 86 -9.83 -21.83 -8.09
CA GLY A 86 -9.86 -21.39 -9.49
C GLY A 86 -9.45 -22.50 -10.45
N LEU A 87 -8.56 -23.40 -10.04
CA LEU A 87 -8.22 -24.59 -10.84
C LEU A 87 -9.41 -25.53 -10.99
N TYR A 88 -10.11 -25.80 -9.88
CA TYR A 88 -11.29 -26.63 -9.91
C TYR A 88 -12.40 -25.99 -10.76
N ASP A 89 -12.53 -24.65 -10.69
CA ASP A 89 -13.45 -23.87 -11.49
C ASP A 89 -13.15 -23.92 -13.00
N ASP A 90 -11.88 -23.84 -13.41
CA ASP A 90 -11.47 -23.95 -14.82
C ASP A 90 -11.86 -25.30 -15.44
N VAL A 91 -12.08 -26.35 -14.63
CA VAL A 91 -12.49 -27.69 -15.08
C VAL A 91 -13.99 -27.94 -14.92
N HIS A 92 -14.61 -27.46 -13.85
CA HIS A 92 -15.98 -27.83 -13.45
C HIS A 92 -17.00 -26.69 -13.44
N ASP A 93 -16.62 -25.46 -13.80
CA ASP A 93 -17.48 -24.26 -13.78
C ASP A 93 -18.24 -24.10 -12.43
N LEU A 94 -17.53 -23.73 -11.37
CA LEU A 94 -18.12 -23.54 -10.05
C LEU A 94 -19.13 -22.38 -10.03
N SER A 95 -20.18 -22.56 -9.22
CA SER A 95 -21.10 -21.46 -8.96
C SER A 95 -20.39 -20.32 -8.21
N PRO A 96 -20.72 -19.04 -8.50
CA PRO A 96 -20.10 -17.89 -7.82
C PRO A 96 -20.20 -17.92 -6.29
N LYS A 97 -21.24 -18.55 -5.74
CA LYS A 97 -21.41 -18.71 -4.29
C LYS A 97 -20.33 -19.61 -3.68
N VAL A 98 -19.94 -20.67 -4.37
CA VAL A 98 -18.89 -21.58 -3.90
C VAL A 98 -17.53 -20.88 -3.91
N LYS A 99 -17.22 -20.13 -4.98
CA LYS A 99 -16.00 -19.32 -5.06
C LYS A 99 -15.92 -18.33 -3.89
N LEU A 100 -17.00 -17.59 -3.63
CA LEU A 100 -17.08 -16.63 -2.52
C LEU A 100 -16.85 -17.26 -1.14
N ILE A 101 -17.32 -18.50 -0.90
CA ILE A 101 -17.10 -19.19 0.38
C ILE A 101 -15.60 -19.44 0.59
N PHE A 102 -14.90 -19.96 -0.42
CA PHE A 102 -13.47 -20.21 -0.30
C PHE A 102 -12.64 -18.94 -0.27
N GLU A 103 -13.04 -17.90 -0.99
CA GLU A 103 -12.43 -16.56 -0.88
C GLU A 103 -12.56 -16.00 0.53
N MET A 104 -13.72 -16.16 1.16
CA MET A 104 -13.96 -15.76 2.55
C MET A 104 -13.08 -16.56 3.53
N LEU A 105 -12.96 -17.88 3.34
CA LEU A 105 -12.09 -18.72 4.17
C LEU A 105 -10.61 -18.31 4.04
N ALA A 106 -10.13 -18.11 2.82
CA ALA A 106 -8.76 -17.67 2.54
C ALA A 106 -8.47 -16.29 3.15
N ALA A 107 -9.42 -15.35 3.05
CA ALA A 107 -9.33 -14.03 3.66
C ALA A 107 -9.32 -14.10 5.20
N LEU A 108 -10.14 -14.97 5.81
CA LEU A 108 -10.16 -15.16 7.26
C LEU A 108 -8.83 -15.74 7.78
N ILE A 109 -8.18 -16.65 7.05
CA ILE A 109 -6.83 -17.12 7.40
C ILE A 109 -5.84 -15.94 7.41
N VAL A 110 -5.87 -15.07 6.40
CA VAL A 110 -5.00 -13.88 6.36
C VAL A 110 -5.27 -12.91 7.52
N ILE A 111 -6.53 -12.72 7.90
CA ILE A 111 -6.92 -11.80 8.97
C ILE A 111 -6.60 -12.38 10.35
N VAL A 112 -7.00 -13.62 10.62
CA VAL A 112 -6.92 -14.24 11.96
C VAL A 112 -5.53 -14.83 12.22
N TYR A 113 -5.02 -15.62 11.27
CA TYR A 113 -3.68 -16.18 11.36
C TYR A 113 -2.68 -15.09 10.94
N GLY A 114 -2.74 -14.58 9.71
CA GLY A 114 -1.76 -13.57 9.26
C GLY A 114 -1.75 -12.24 10.02
N GLN A 115 -2.77 -11.94 10.84
CA GLN A 115 -2.95 -10.65 11.52
C GLN A 115 -2.83 -9.45 10.55
N VAL A 116 -3.26 -9.66 9.30
CA VAL A 116 -3.24 -8.62 8.27
C VAL A 116 -4.61 -7.96 8.22
N TYR A 117 -4.66 -6.68 8.59
CA TYR A 117 -5.89 -5.92 8.62
C TYR A 117 -5.65 -4.46 8.21
N ILE A 118 -6.70 -3.83 7.68
CA ILE A 118 -6.69 -2.41 7.32
C ILE A 118 -6.51 -1.56 8.58
N LYS A 119 -5.46 -0.75 8.59
CA LYS A 119 -5.21 0.25 9.64
C LYS A 119 -5.97 1.56 9.35
N GLY A 120 -6.12 2.41 10.37
CA GLY A 120 -6.77 3.74 10.22
C GLY A 120 -8.12 3.91 10.92
N PHE A 121 -8.51 2.96 11.79
CA PHE A 121 -9.75 3.03 12.58
C PHE A 121 -9.56 3.52 14.02
N GLY A 122 -8.43 4.17 14.33
CA GLY A 122 -8.05 4.59 15.70
C GLY A 122 -9.00 5.58 16.40
N TYR A 123 -10.01 6.10 15.69
CA TYR A 123 -11.08 6.93 16.26
C TYR A 123 -12.20 6.13 16.94
N PHE A 124 -12.23 4.79 16.78
CA PHE A 124 -13.22 3.91 17.36
C PHE A 124 -12.70 3.24 18.65
N PRO A 125 -13.59 2.84 19.59
CA PRO A 125 -13.21 2.01 20.74
C PRO A 125 -12.48 0.72 20.32
N SER A 126 -11.53 0.23 21.12
CA SER A 126 -10.62 -0.90 20.79
C SER A 126 -11.32 -2.13 20.21
N ASP A 127 -12.43 -2.55 20.82
CA ASP A 127 -13.14 -3.77 20.39
C ASP A 127 -13.90 -3.56 19.08
N ALA A 128 -14.48 -2.37 18.90
CA ALA A 128 -15.15 -1.98 17.67
C ALA A 128 -14.15 -1.77 16.53
N MET A 129 -12.94 -1.29 16.85
CA MET A 129 -11.84 -1.07 15.90
C MET A 129 -11.40 -2.37 15.25
N THR A 130 -11.10 -3.40 16.05
CA THR A 130 -10.63 -4.70 15.54
C THR A 130 -11.68 -5.40 14.68
N LEU A 131 -12.94 -5.39 15.13
CA LEU A 131 -14.04 -6.00 14.36
C LEU A 131 -14.29 -5.26 13.04
N LEU A 132 -14.36 -3.92 13.07
CA LEU A 132 -14.59 -3.12 11.88
C LEU A 132 -13.44 -3.27 10.87
N SER A 133 -12.21 -3.23 11.36
CA SER A 133 -11.01 -3.44 10.55
C SER A 133 -11.03 -4.81 9.86
N GLY A 134 -11.34 -5.88 10.61
CA GLY A 134 -11.46 -7.22 10.05
C GLY A 134 -12.56 -7.33 8.99
N ILE A 135 -13.74 -6.76 9.23
CA ILE A 135 -14.87 -6.77 8.27
C ILE A 135 -14.50 -6.02 6.98
N VAL A 136 -13.92 -4.82 7.09
CA VAL A 136 -13.53 -4.04 5.92
C VAL A 136 -12.42 -4.75 5.14
N THR A 137 -11.47 -5.37 5.85
CA THR A 137 -10.40 -6.18 5.24
C THR A 137 -10.97 -7.38 4.48
N LEU A 138 -11.98 -8.06 5.04
CA LEU A 138 -12.64 -9.18 4.38
C LEU A 138 -13.27 -8.76 3.05
N PHE A 139 -14.03 -7.66 3.05
CA PHE A 139 -14.63 -7.12 1.83
C PHE A 139 -13.58 -6.63 0.84
N TRP A 140 -12.47 -6.05 1.32
CA TRP A 140 -11.35 -5.63 0.48
C TRP A 140 -10.75 -6.82 -0.27
N ILE A 141 -10.37 -7.88 0.44
CA ILE A 141 -9.75 -9.08 -0.15
C ILE A 141 -10.68 -9.70 -1.19
N ILE A 142 -11.93 -9.96 -0.84
CA ILE A 142 -12.92 -10.56 -1.75
C ILE A 142 -13.21 -9.64 -2.94
N GLY A 143 -13.38 -8.34 -2.69
CA GLY A 143 -13.72 -7.35 -3.70
C GLY A 143 -12.62 -7.19 -4.76
N ILE A 144 -11.36 -7.05 -4.33
CA ILE A 144 -10.22 -6.91 -5.25
C ILE A 144 -9.95 -8.23 -5.99
N THR A 145 -10.07 -9.38 -5.31
CA THR A 145 -9.95 -10.70 -5.95
C THR A 145 -10.89 -10.83 -7.14
N ASN A 146 -12.18 -10.53 -6.93
CA ASN A 146 -13.18 -10.59 -7.98
C ASN A 146 -13.00 -9.47 -9.03
N ALA A 147 -12.55 -8.27 -8.63
CA ALA A 147 -12.31 -7.18 -9.57
C ALA A 147 -11.23 -7.55 -10.59
N ILE A 148 -10.12 -8.14 -10.15
CA ILE A 148 -9.05 -8.62 -11.05
C ILE A 148 -9.55 -9.76 -11.95
N ASN A 149 -10.35 -10.69 -11.41
CA ASN A 149 -10.96 -11.75 -12.21
C ASN A 149 -11.90 -11.20 -13.31
N LEU A 150 -12.70 -10.18 -12.98
CA LEU A 150 -13.66 -9.59 -13.92
C LEU A 150 -13.02 -8.79 -15.06
N ILE A 151 -11.85 -8.17 -14.83
CA ILE A 151 -11.15 -7.43 -15.89
C ILE A 151 -10.34 -8.33 -16.83
N ASP A 152 -10.16 -9.62 -16.51
CA ASP A 152 -9.44 -10.59 -17.35
C ASP A 152 -10.26 -11.01 -18.59
N GLY A 153 -10.62 -10.03 -19.42
CA GLY A 153 -11.44 -10.21 -20.62
C GLY A 153 -10.70 -9.97 -21.93
N LEU A 154 -9.45 -9.50 -21.89
CA LEU A 154 -8.60 -9.23 -23.07
C LEU A 154 -7.16 -9.71 -22.85
N ASP A 155 -6.55 -10.23 -23.91
CA ASP A 155 -5.12 -10.58 -24.00
C ASP A 155 -4.23 -9.50 -23.38
N GLY A 156 -3.49 -9.88 -22.33
CA GLY A 156 -2.55 -9.04 -21.62
C GLY A 156 -3.16 -8.05 -20.62
N LEU A 157 -4.47 -7.83 -20.60
CA LEU A 157 -5.06 -6.74 -19.80
C LEU A 157 -4.83 -6.92 -18.29
N SER A 158 -5.34 -8.01 -17.73
CA SER A 158 -5.24 -8.27 -16.28
C SER A 158 -3.79 -8.43 -15.84
N ALA A 159 -2.99 -9.19 -16.60
CA ALA A 159 -1.57 -9.41 -16.32
C ALA A 159 -0.75 -8.11 -16.29
N GLY A 160 -0.90 -7.22 -17.28
CA GLY A 160 -0.12 -5.99 -17.31
C GLY A 160 -0.57 -4.96 -16.26
N ILE A 161 -1.86 -4.82 -16.01
CA ILE A 161 -2.37 -3.98 -14.89
C ILE A 161 -1.78 -4.49 -13.57
N SER A 162 -1.80 -5.80 -13.35
CA SER A 162 -1.26 -6.45 -12.16
C SER A 162 0.23 -6.19 -11.97
N ILE A 163 1.04 -6.27 -13.03
CA ILE A 163 2.47 -5.95 -12.97
C ILE A 163 2.69 -4.49 -12.58
N ILE A 164 1.96 -3.54 -13.19
CA ILE A 164 2.09 -2.11 -12.87
C ILE A 164 1.77 -1.87 -11.38
N VAL A 165 0.69 -2.48 -10.89
CA VAL A 165 0.26 -2.42 -9.49
C VAL A 165 1.36 -2.95 -8.56
N LEU A 166 1.86 -4.16 -8.82
CA LEU A 166 2.86 -4.83 -7.99
C LEU A 166 4.22 -4.13 -8.00
N VAL A 167 4.66 -3.63 -9.16
CA VAL A 167 5.89 -2.82 -9.25
C VAL A 167 5.74 -1.53 -8.45
N THR A 168 4.57 -0.89 -8.51
CA THR A 168 4.30 0.32 -7.73
C THR A 168 4.34 0.02 -6.23
N ILE A 169 3.67 -1.05 -5.78
CA ILE A 169 3.72 -1.50 -4.38
C ILE A 169 5.16 -1.81 -3.97
N SER A 170 5.93 -2.46 -4.83
CA SER A 170 7.33 -2.78 -4.55
C SER A 170 8.18 -1.52 -4.35
N VAL A 171 8.09 -0.56 -5.27
CA VAL A 171 8.81 0.71 -5.18
C VAL A 171 8.45 1.46 -3.89
N THR A 172 7.16 1.58 -3.56
CA THR A 172 6.75 2.28 -2.32
C THR A 172 7.11 1.51 -1.05
N SER A 173 7.14 0.18 -1.11
CA SER A 173 7.58 -0.66 0.01
C SER A 173 9.07 -0.53 0.27
N ILE A 174 9.91 -0.43 -0.79
CA ILE A 174 11.35 -0.16 -0.65
C ILE A 174 11.57 1.20 0.01
N LEU A 175 10.83 2.23 -0.41
CA LEU A 175 10.90 3.56 0.20
C LEU A 175 10.49 3.54 1.68
N SER A 176 9.58 2.65 2.05
CA SER A 176 9.11 2.47 3.43
C SER A 176 9.97 1.48 4.24
N GLY A 177 11.12 1.03 3.73
CA GLY A 177 12.00 0.06 4.41
C GLY A 177 11.49 -1.39 4.42
N ARG A 178 10.30 -1.66 3.86
CA ARG A 178 9.65 -2.99 3.79
C ARG A 178 10.09 -3.79 2.57
N SER A 179 11.33 -4.23 2.64
CA SER A 179 11.98 -5.01 1.58
C SER A 179 11.39 -6.42 1.38
N ASP A 180 10.77 -6.97 2.41
CA ASP A 180 10.00 -8.22 2.41
C ASP A 180 8.78 -8.13 1.48
N ILE A 181 7.98 -7.07 1.63
CA ILE A 181 6.81 -6.81 0.78
C ILE A 181 7.26 -6.47 -0.63
N ALA A 182 8.35 -5.71 -0.77
CA ALA A 182 8.93 -5.40 -2.07
C ALA A 182 9.34 -6.66 -2.84
N ALA A 183 10.00 -7.60 -2.15
CA ALA A 183 10.39 -8.89 -2.70
C ALA A 183 9.17 -9.74 -3.07
N LEU A 184 8.17 -9.85 -2.19
CA LEU A 184 6.93 -10.60 -2.44
C LEU A 184 6.18 -10.05 -3.67
N SER A 185 6.10 -8.71 -3.77
CA SER A 185 5.48 -8.02 -4.90
C SER A 185 6.21 -8.33 -6.21
N LEU A 186 7.55 -8.30 -6.21
CA LEU A 186 8.35 -8.57 -7.41
C LEU A 186 8.44 -10.04 -7.78
N VAL A 187 8.40 -10.95 -6.80
CA VAL A 187 8.24 -12.40 -7.05
C VAL A 187 6.99 -12.62 -7.89
N LEU A 188 5.85 -12.07 -7.47
CA LEU A 188 4.61 -12.21 -8.21
C LEU A 188 4.63 -11.43 -9.54
N ALA A 189 5.16 -10.21 -9.57
CA ALA A 189 5.25 -9.42 -10.80
C ALA A 189 6.11 -10.12 -11.87
N GLY A 190 7.23 -10.74 -11.47
CA GLY A 190 8.08 -11.52 -12.35
C GLY A 190 7.35 -12.74 -12.90
N SER A 191 6.67 -13.50 -12.03
CA SER A 191 5.83 -14.64 -12.43
C SER A 191 4.77 -14.25 -13.47
N ILE A 192 4.10 -13.11 -13.28
CA ILE A 192 3.10 -12.60 -14.21
C ILE A 192 3.77 -12.10 -15.50
N MET A 193 4.94 -11.46 -15.43
CA MET A 193 5.68 -10.98 -16.61
C MET A 193 6.09 -12.14 -17.53
N GLY A 194 6.56 -13.25 -16.96
CA GLY A 194 6.91 -14.45 -17.73
C GLY A 194 5.70 -15.02 -18.49
N PHE A 195 4.51 -15.00 -17.88
CA PHE A 195 3.26 -15.35 -18.54
C PHE A 195 2.83 -14.31 -19.59
N LEU A 196 2.99 -13.01 -19.30
CA LEU A 196 2.57 -11.91 -20.17
C LEU A 196 3.22 -11.99 -21.55
N PHE A 197 4.48 -12.44 -21.66
CA PHE A 197 5.14 -12.64 -22.97
C PHE A 197 4.37 -13.57 -23.92
N PHE A 198 3.61 -14.51 -23.38
CA PHE A 198 2.79 -15.44 -24.16
C PHE A 198 1.32 -15.05 -24.21
N ASN A 199 0.85 -14.25 -23.25
CA ASN A 199 -0.54 -13.79 -23.17
C ASN A 199 -0.77 -12.45 -23.89
N PHE A 200 0.27 -11.67 -24.18
CA PHE A 200 0.13 -10.39 -24.88
C PHE A 200 -0.43 -10.58 -26.30
N HIS A 201 -1.30 -9.67 -26.74
CA HIS A 201 -2.07 -9.84 -27.96
C HIS A 201 -1.20 -10.03 -29.23
N PRO A 202 -1.43 -11.08 -30.05
CA PRO A 202 -2.41 -12.15 -29.88
C PRO A 202 -1.97 -13.23 -28.86
N ALA A 203 -2.83 -13.56 -27.92
CA ALA A 203 -2.54 -14.52 -26.86
C ALA A 203 -2.31 -15.95 -27.39
N LYS A 204 -1.29 -16.62 -26.85
CA LYS A 204 -1.01 -18.06 -27.05
C LYS A 204 -1.55 -18.92 -25.92
N ILE A 205 -1.85 -18.30 -24.78
CA ILE A 205 -2.39 -18.95 -23.57
C ILE A 205 -3.22 -17.91 -22.79
N PHE A 206 -4.32 -18.36 -22.20
CA PHE A 206 -5.13 -17.59 -21.28
C PHE A 206 -4.84 -17.96 -19.83
N MET A 207 -5.09 -17.01 -18.94
CA MET A 207 -4.76 -17.13 -17.52
C MET A 207 -5.61 -18.20 -16.83
N GLY A 208 -6.91 -18.25 -17.13
CA GLY A 208 -7.88 -19.08 -16.41
C GLY A 208 -8.28 -18.46 -15.07
N ASP A 209 -9.39 -18.94 -14.50
CA ASP A 209 -9.87 -18.49 -13.19
C ASP A 209 -8.84 -18.84 -12.10
N CYS A 210 -8.06 -19.94 -12.25
CA CYS A 210 -6.95 -20.27 -11.34
C CYS A 210 -5.92 -19.15 -11.20
N GLY A 211 -5.52 -18.52 -12.32
CA GLY A 211 -4.54 -17.45 -12.30
C GLY A 211 -5.16 -16.12 -11.89
N ALA A 212 -6.34 -15.78 -12.41
CA ALA A 212 -6.95 -14.49 -12.17
C ALA A 212 -7.41 -14.32 -10.71
N LEU A 213 -8.00 -15.36 -10.11
CA LEU A 213 -8.32 -15.36 -8.68
C LEU A 213 -7.07 -15.32 -7.81
N TYR A 214 -6.04 -16.12 -8.13
CA TYR A 214 -4.78 -16.13 -7.37
C TYR A 214 -4.10 -14.75 -7.38
N ILE A 215 -3.95 -14.13 -8.56
CA ILE A 215 -3.34 -12.80 -8.69
C ILE A 215 -4.17 -11.75 -7.96
N GLY A 216 -5.50 -11.78 -8.13
CA GLY A 216 -6.40 -10.84 -7.46
C GLY A 216 -6.30 -10.93 -5.95
N PHE A 217 -6.30 -12.15 -5.40
CA PHE A 217 -6.12 -12.40 -3.98
C PHE A 217 -4.75 -11.89 -3.50
N MET A 218 -3.66 -12.29 -4.15
CA MET A 218 -2.32 -11.88 -3.74
C MET A 218 -2.15 -10.36 -3.77
N ILE A 219 -2.60 -9.69 -4.83
CA ILE A 219 -2.57 -8.22 -4.93
C ILE A 219 -3.38 -7.58 -3.81
N SER A 220 -4.57 -8.12 -3.51
CA SER A 220 -5.40 -7.58 -2.42
C SER A 220 -4.66 -7.60 -1.09
N VAL A 221 -3.99 -8.69 -0.74
CA VAL A 221 -3.27 -8.84 0.53
C VAL A 221 -1.96 -8.05 0.53
N ILE A 222 -1.18 -8.13 -0.54
CA ILE A 222 0.08 -7.39 -0.70
C ILE A 222 -0.17 -5.88 -0.61
N SER A 223 -1.27 -5.38 -1.19
CA SER A 223 -1.61 -3.96 -1.13
C SER A 223 -1.91 -3.47 0.29
N LEU A 224 -2.49 -4.32 1.14
CA LEU A 224 -2.73 -4.00 2.56
C LEU A 224 -1.43 -3.86 3.35
N LEU A 225 -0.46 -4.73 3.05
CA LEU A 225 0.85 -4.72 3.69
C LEU A 225 1.70 -3.53 3.21
N GLY A 226 1.78 -3.31 1.90
CA GLY A 226 2.75 -2.38 1.30
C GLY A 226 2.45 -0.90 1.51
N PHE A 227 1.20 -0.54 1.81
CA PHE A 227 0.77 0.84 2.02
C PHE A 227 0.29 1.15 3.45
N GLY A 228 0.15 0.13 4.29
CA GLY A 228 -0.46 0.25 5.62
C GLY A 228 0.47 0.77 6.73
N TYR A 229 1.77 0.99 6.48
CA TYR A 229 2.75 1.16 7.58
C TYR A 229 2.98 2.63 8.01
N ASN A 230 2.93 3.62 7.11
CA ASN A 230 3.36 5.00 7.43
C ASN A 230 2.37 6.13 7.05
N ALA A 231 1.18 5.82 6.55
CA ALA A 231 0.19 6.85 6.23
C ALA A 231 -0.82 6.98 7.37
N SER A 232 -0.87 8.14 8.03
CA SER A 232 -1.99 8.54 8.89
C SER A 232 -3.13 9.11 8.04
N GLY A 233 -4.32 8.49 8.07
CA GLY A 233 -5.56 9.06 7.54
C GLY A 233 -6.15 8.38 6.28
N PHE A 234 -6.99 9.11 5.54
CA PHE A 234 -7.77 8.64 4.37
C PHE A 234 -6.93 7.93 3.29
N PHE A 235 -5.61 8.16 3.24
CA PHE A 235 -4.69 7.54 2.27
C PHE A 235 -4.05 6.21 2.70
N THR A 236 -4.17 5.77 3.96
CA THR A 236 -3.82 4.39 4.38
C THR A 236 -4.70 3.37 3.64
N LEU A 237 -5.96 3.74 3.39
CA LEU A 237 -6.89 3.06 2.47
C LEU A 237 -6.72 3.53 1.01
N GLY A 238 -6.28 4.78 0.82
CA GLY A 238 -6.21 5.43 -0.48
C GLY A 238 -5.15 4.85 -1.41
N ALA A 239 -3.92 4.57 -0.97
CA ALA A 239 -2.88 4.09 -1.90
C ALA A 239 -3.22 2.74 -2.59
N PRO A 240 -3.72 1.71 -1.88
CA PRO A 240 -4.28 0.52 -2.52
C PRO A 240 -5.41 0.83 -3.51
N ILE A 241 -6.35 1.71 -3.13
CA ILE A 241 -7.49 2.12 -3.99
C ILE A 241 -7.01 2.85 -5.24
N ILE A 242 -6.02 3.74 -5.10
CA ILE A 242 -5.47 4.56 -6.18
C ILE A 242 -4.81 3.64 -7.21
N VAL A 243 -3.92 2.76 -6.75
CA VAL A 243 -3.18 1.86 -7.65
C VAL A 243 -4.12 0.85 -8.32
N LEU A 244 -5.18 0.43 -7.63
CA LEU A 244 -6.21 -0.49 -8.14
C LEU A 244 -7.44 0.22 -8.75
N MET A 245 -7.34 1.51 -9.05
CA MET A 245 -8.49 2.32 -9.46
C MET A 245 -9.18 1.76 -10.71
N VAL A 246 -8.41 1.29 -11.71
CA VAL A 246 -8.98 0.73 -12.95
C VAL A 246 -9.84 -0.52 -12.69
N PRO A 247 -9.33 -1.59 -12.03
CA PRO A 247 -10.15 -2.74 -11.65
C PRO A 247 -11.36 -2.40 -10.76
N ILE A 248 -11.16 -1.53 -9.76
CA ILE A 248 -12.20 -1.13 -8.82
C ILE A 248 -13.33 -0.42 -9.56
N MET A 249 -13.01 0.59 -10.38
CA MET A 249 -14.02 1.36 -11.09
C MET A 249 -14.75 0.54 -12.14
N ASP A 250 -14.06 -0.37 -12.85
CA ASP A 250 -14.73 -1.25 -13.81
C ASP A 250 -15.82 -2.10 -13.13
N THR A 251 -15.50 -2.63 -11.95
CA THR A 251 -16.42 -3.44 -11.14
C THR A 251 -17.56 -2.60 -10.55
N LEU A 252 -17.26 -1.44 -9.96
CA LEU A 252 -18.27 -0.53 -9.40
C LEU A 252 -19.23 -0.01 -10.47
N ILE A 253 -18.72 0.37 -11.64
CA ILE A 253 -19.54 0.82 -12.77
C ILE A 253 -20.45 -0.32 -13.27
N ALA A 254 -19.95 -1.55 -13.34
CA ALA A 254 -20.78 -2.70 -13.70
C ALA A 254 -21.91 -2.92 -12.69
N ILE A 255 -21.62 -2.84 -11.39
CA ILE A 255 -22.64 -2.96 -10.34
C ILE A 255 -23.69 -1.84 -10.46
N LEU A 256 -23.27 -0.58 -10.61
CA LEU A 256 -24.17 0.56 -10.75
C LEU A 256 -25.04 0.45 -12.01
N ARG A 257 -24.44 0.11 -13.15
CA ARG A 257 -25.16 -0.12 -14.41
C ARG A 257 -26.21 -1.22 -14.26
N ARG A 258 -25.86 -2.38 -13.68
CA ARG A 258 -26.81 -3.49 -13.43
C ARG A 258 -27.96 -3.03 -12.54
N LYS A 259 -27.68 -2.29 -11.46
CA LYS A 259 -28.69 -1.76 -10.54
C LYS A 259 -29.66 -0.80 -11.22
N ILE A 260 -29.16 0.14 -12.04
CA ILE A 260 -29.99 1.10 -12.80
C ILE A 260 -30.89 0.39 -13.81
N HIS A 261 -30.43 -0.74 -14.35
CA HIS A 261 -31.19 -1.56 -15.30
C HIS A 261 -31.97 -2.71 -14.64
N HIS A 262 -32.11 -2.72 -13.31
CA HIS A 262 -32.83 -3.74 -12.54
C HIS A 262 -32.38 -5.19 -12.79
N LYS A 263 -31.09 -5.38 -13.07
CA LYS A 263 -30.46 -6.71 -13.23
C LYS A 263 -29.80 -7.17 -11.93
N LYS A 264 -29.67 -8.49 -11.74
CA LYS A 264 -28.91 -9.03 -10.60
C LYS A 264 -27.43 -8.66 -10.73
N PHE A 265 -26.76 -8.44 -9.60
CA PHE A 265 -25.33 -8.12 -9.60
C PHE A 265 -24.46 -9.24 -10.22
N SER A 266 -24.92 -10.49 -10.17
CA SER A 266 -24.22 -11.68 -10.66
C SER A 266 -24.47 -12.01 -12.14
N GLU A 267 -25.28 -11.21 -12.85
CA GLU A 267 -25.52 -11.43 -14.27
C GLU A 267 -24.35 -10.98 -15.14
N ALA A 268 -24.01 -11.76 -16.16
CA ALA A 268 -22.95 -11.43 -17.12
C ALA A 268 -23.22 -10.07 -17.79
N ASP A 269 -22.16 -9.26 -17.91
CA ASP A 269 -22.24 -7.90 -18.45
C ASP A 269 -21.20 -7.69 -19.56
N ARG A 270 -21.51 -6.83 -20.52
CA ARG A 270 -20.64 -6.47 -21.65
C ARG A 270 -20.22 -5.00 -21.62
N GLY A 271 -20.65 -4.23 -20.61
CA GLY A 271 -20.34 -2.81 -20.50
C GLY A 271 -19.00 -2.48 -19.82
N HIS A 272 -18.07 -3.43 -19.73
CA HIS A 272 -16.75 -3.21 -19.13
C HIS A 272 -15.93 -2.16 -19.91
N LEU A 273 -14.99 -1.49 -19.24
CA LEU A 273 -14.15 -0.41 -19.77
C LEU A 273 -13.53 -0.79 -21.11
N HIS A 274 -12.95 -1.98 -21.18
CA HIS A 274 -12.26 -2.47 -22.36
C HIS A 274 -13.21 -2.67 -23.56
N HIS A 275 -14.45 -3.09 -23.32
CA HIS A 275 -15.46 -3.22 -24.37
C HIS A 275 -15.88 -1.84 -24.90
N ASN A 276 -16.04 -0.84 -24.04
CA ASN A 276 -16.37 0.51 -24.49
C ASN A 276 -15.23 1.13 -25.32
N LEU A 277 -13.97 0.96 -24.91
CA LEU A 277 -12.82 1.40 -25.70
C LEU A 277 -12.80 0.75 -27.08
N MET A 278 -13.04 -0.57 -27.16
CA MET A 278 -13.02 -1.28 -28.45
C MET A 278 -14.19 -0.92 -29.35
N PHE A 279 -15.42 -0.97 -28.83
CA PHE A 279 -16.62 -0.92 -29.67
C PHE A 279 -17.23 0.48 -29.80
N LYS A 280 -17.06 1.37 -28.82
CA LYS A 280 -17.57 2.75 -28.90
C LYS A 280 -16.55 3.72 -29.48
N LEU A 281 -15.26 3.52 -29.20
CA LEU A 281 -14.18 4.35 -29.74
C LEU A 281 -13.47 3.71 -30.95
N ASN A 282 -13.93 2.55 -31.42
CA ASN A 282 -13.34 1.80 -32.54
C ASN A 282 -11.84 1.53 -32.39
N LEU A 283 -11.37 1.31 -31.15
CA LEU A 283 -9.97 1.00 -30.88
C LEU A 283 -9.70 -0.50 -31.03
N SER A 284 -8.55 -0.85 -31.60
CA SER A 284 -8.07 -2.23 -31.60
C SER A 284 -7.80 -2.72 -30.17
N GLN A 285 -7.92 -4.02 -29.91
CA GLN A 285 -7.62 -4.65 -28.61
C GLN A 285 -6.29 -4.18 -28.01
N ARG A 286 -5.20 -4.20 -28.78
CA ARG A 286 -3.86 -3.71 -28.34
C ARG A 286 -3.91 -2.27 -27.84
N LYS A 287 -4.52 -1.36 -28.61
CA LYS A 287 -4.64 0.06 -28.23
C LYS A 287 -5.45 0.23 -26.95
N SER A 288 -6.56 -0.50 -26.80
CA SER A 288 -7.38 -0.43 -25.59
C SER A 288 -6.61 -0.88 -24.35
N VAL A 289 -5.84 -1.97 -24.45
CA VAL A 289 -5.00 -2.47 -23.34
C VAL A 289 -3.89 -1.48 -22.98
N LEU A 290 -3.18 -0.93 -23.98
CA LEU A 290 -2.11 0.05 -23.74
C LEU A 290 -2.63 1.36 -23.11
N ILE A 291 -3.83 1.81 -23.48
CA ILE A 291 -4.45 2.97 -22.83
C ILE A 291 -4.76 2.66 -21.37
N LEU A 292 -5.29 1.47 -21.07
CA LEU A 292 -5.57 1.07 -19.70
C LEU A 292 -4.28 0.93 -18.87
N TYR A 293 -3.19 0.43 -19.45
CA TYR A 293 -1.87 0.46 -18.80
C TYR A 293 -1.42 1.88 -18.49
N LEU A 294 -1.54 2.80 -19.46
CA LEU A 294 -1.16 4.20 -19.25
C LEU A 294 -1.97 4.83 -18.12
N VAL A 295 -3.29 4.60 -18.08
CA VAL A 295 -4.16 5.10 -17.00
C VAL A 295 -3.74 4.50 -15.65
N THR A 296 -3.48 3.19 -15.57
CA THR A 296 -2.99 2.55 -14.34
C THR A 296 -1.63 3.13 -13.91
N ILE A 297 -0.71 3.40 -14.84
CA ILE A 297 0.58 4.05 -14.55
C ILE A 297 0.37 5.46 -14.00
N LEU A 298 -0.55 6.25 -14.57
CA LEU A 298 -0.84 7.61 -14.09
C LEU A 298 -1.40 7.62 -12.67
N PHE A 299 -2.34 6.70 -12.36
CA PHE A 299 -2.83 6.54 -11.00
C PHE A 299 -1.72 6.05 -10.06
N SER A 300 -0.91 5.09 -10.49
CA SER A 300 0.25 4.60 -9.73
C SER A 300 1.27 5.71 -9.43
N LEU A 301 1.53 6.58 -10.41
CA LEU A 301 2.39 7.75 -10.24
C LEU A 301 1.80 8.74 -9.22
N SER A 302 0.47 8.93 -9.19
CA SER A 302 -0.16 9.76 -8.16
C SER A 302 0.06 9.21 -6.75
N SER A 303 0.02 7.88 -6.59
CA SER A 303 0.35 7.21 -5.32
C SER A 303 1.82 7.38 -4.94
N TYR A 304 2.73 7.26 -5.90
CA TYR A 304 4.16 7.47 -5.66
C TYR A 304 4.47 8.93 -5.32
N LEU A 305 3.89 9.90 -6.04
CA LEU A 305 4.06 11.33 -5.76
C LEU A 305 3.50 11.71 -4.39
N TYR A 306 2.38 11.09 -3.98
CA TYR A 306 1.80 11.32 -2.66
C TYR A 306 2.80 11.05 -1.52
N TYR A 307 3.65 10.03 -1.67
CA TYR A 307 4.69 9.70 -0.68
C TYR A 307 5.68 10.85 -0.45
N TYR A 308 6.07 11.58 -1.50
CA TYR A 308 7.01 12.70 -1.41
C TYR A 308 6.33 14.05 -1.17
N ASN A 309 5.16 14.25 -1.78
CA ASN A 309 4.37 15.46 -1.68
C ASN A 309 2.88 15.10 -1.73
N GLN A 310 2.30 15.00 -0.54
CA GLN A 310 0.89 14.67 -0.32
C GLN A 310 -0.06 15.56 -1.13
N MET A 311 0.21 16.87 -1.21
CA MET A 311 -0.64 17.81 -1.95
C MET A 311 -0.59 17.55 -3.46
N ALA A 312 0.60 17.41 -4.04
CA ALA A 312 0.78 17.16 -5.46
C ALA A 312 0.18 15.81 -5.89
N GLY A 313 0.42 14.74 -5.10
CA GLY A 313 -0.18 13.42 -5.35
C GLY A 313 -1.70 13.45 -5.29
N THR A 314 -2.27 14.17 -4.31
CA THR A 314 -3.72 14.34 -4.17
C THR A 314 -4.33 15.12 -5.34
N ILE A 315 -3.70 16.22 -5.76
CA ILE A 315 -4.18 17.02 -6.90
C ILE A 315 -4.19 16.19 -8.17
N LEU A 316 -3.10 15.45 -8.44
CA LEU A 316 -3.01 14.57 -9.60
C LEU A 316 -4.10 13.50 -9.55
N PHE A 317 -4.31 12.86 -8.39
CA PHE A 317 -5.36 11.87 -8.20
C PHE A 317 -6.75 12.43 -8.50
N ILE A 318 -7.11 13.59 -7.94
CA ILE A 318 -8.41 14.23 -8.18
C ILE A 318 -8.58 14.58 -9.66
N ALA A 319 -7.53 15.10 -10.31
CA ALA A 319 -7.56 15.42 -11.73
C ALA A 319 -7.81 14.17 -12.60
N LEU A 320 -7.13 13.06 -12.29
CA LEU A 320 -7.34 11.78 -12.98
C LEU A 320 -8.75 11.22 -12.73
N MET A 321 -9.29 11.35 -11.53
CA MET A 321 -10.67 10.93 -11.20
C MET A 321 -11.71 11.73 -11.99
N ILE A 322 -11.55 13.05 -12.08
CA ILE A 322 -12.42 13.91 -12.89
C ILE A 322 -12.37 13.50 -14.36
N LEU A 323 -11.15 13.28 -14.90
CA LEU A 323 -10.97 12.86 -16.28
C LEU A 323 -11.60 11.48 -16.56
N PHE A 324 -11.45 10.53 -15.63
CA PHE A 324 -12.05 9.22 -15.72
C PHE A 324 -13.59 9.30 -15.68
N GLU A 325 -14.16 10.10 -14.79
CA GLU A 325 -15.61 10.28 -14.70
C GLU A 325 -16.18 10.95 -15.97
N ILE A 326 -15.50 11.96 -16.52
CA ILE A 326 -15.86 12.54 -17.82
C ILE A 326 -15.84 11.48 -18.92
N PHE A 327 -14.84 10.58 -18.93
CA PHE A 327 -14.79 9.47 -19.87
C PHE A 327 -15.99 8.51 -19.72
N VAL A 328 -16.33 8.13 -18.49
CA VAL A 328 -17.49 7.28 -18.15
C VAL A 328 -18.79 7.90 -18.65
N GLU A 329 -18.95 9.21 -18.45
CA GLU A 329 -20.08 9.97 -18.95
C GLU A 329 -20.10 9.99 -20.47
N ILE A 330 -19.05 10.46 -21.15
CA ILE A 330 -19.00 10.57 -22.62
C ILE A 330 -19.30 9.23 -23.29
N THR A 331 -18.80 8.14 -22.73
CA THR A 331 -18.98 6.81 -23.30
C THR A 331 -20.27 6.12 -22.86
N ASP A 332 -21.15 6.76 -22.08
CA ASP A 332 -22.42 6.19 -21.60
C ASP A 332 -22.24 4.82 -20.92
N MET A 333 -21.20 4.65 -20.10
CA MET A 333 -20.94 3.34 -19.48
C MET A 333 -21.97 2.94 -18.43
N ILE A 334 -22.52 3.92 -17.70
CA ILE A 334 -23.52 3.68 -16.64
C ILE A 334 -24.92 3.72 -17.24
N SER A 335 -25.29 4.85 -17.84
CA SER A 335 -26.51 4.99 -18.64
C SER A 335 -26.44 6.28 -19.46
N ARG A 336 -27.24 6.40 -20.52
CA ARG A 336 -27.37 7.66 -21.29
C ARG A 336 -27.84 8.85 -20.46
N LYS A 337 -28.48 8.60 -19.32
CA LYS A 337 -29.01 9.63 -18.40
C LYS A 337 -28.02 10.03 -17.32
N TYR A 338 -26.96 9.25 -17.11
CA TYR A 338 -25.97 9.49 -16.08
C TYR A 338 -24.91 10.45 -16.61
N LYS A 339 -25.06 11.75 -16.27
CA LYS A 339 -24.19 12.83 -16.77
C LYS A 339 -23.89 13.92 -15.71
N PRO A 340 -23.50 13.59 -14.46
CA PRO A 340 -23.40 14.58 -13.39
C PRO A 340 -22.40 15.71 -13.65
N LEU A 341 -21.15 15.42 -14.02
CA LEU A 341 -20.11 16.40 -14.30
C LEU A 341 -20.38 17.20 -15.58
N LEU A 342 -20.85 16.56 -16.66
CA LEU A 342 -21.20 17.31 -17.88
C LEU A 342 -22.40 18.23 -17.63
N THR A 343 -23.34 17.82 -16.78
CA THR A 343 -24.47 18.68 -16.37
C THR A 343 -23.99 19.85 -15.50
N LEU A 344 -23.07 19.61 -14.56
CA LEU A 344 -22.43 20.65 -13.74
C LEU A 344 -21.63 21.64 -14.61
N ALA A 345 -20.82 21.14 -15.54
CA ALA A 345 -20.06 21.97 -16.48
C ALA A 345 -20.98 22.86 -17.33
N ASN A 346 -22.15 22.34 -17.73
CA ASN A 346 -23.15 23.10 -18.48
C ASN A 346 -23.87 24.19 -17.66
N ILE A 347 -23.68 24.23 -16.34
CA ILE A 347 -24.08 25.38 -15.54
C ILE A 347 -23.22 26.58 -15.91
N PHE A 348 -21.92 26.37 -16.16
CA PHE A 348 -20.94 27.43 -16.44
C PHE A 348 -20.77 27.75 -17.92
N ILE A 349 -20.74 26.72 -18.77
CA ILE A 349 -20.47 26.87 -20.22
C ILE A 349 -21.71 27.34 -20.98
N ASP A 350 -22.92 27.03 -20.47
CA ASP A 350 -24.22 27.31 -21.10
C ASP A 350 -24.27 26.93 -22.59
N SER A 351 -23.88 25.68 -22.89
CA SER A 351 -23.88 25.14 -24.24
C SER A 351 -25.08 24.21 -24.48
N ASP A 352 -25.67 24.30 -25.66
CA ASP A 352 -26.72 23.37 -26.10
C ASP A 352 -26.21 21.95 -26.36
N LYS A 353 -24.88 21.75 -26.42
CA LYS A 353 -24.26 20.44 -26.64
C LYS A 353 -24.21 19.57 -25.38
N PHE A 354 -24.38 20.15 -24.18
CA PHE A 354 -24.31 19.42 -22.91
C PHE A 354 -25.72 19.19 -22.30
N PRO A 355 -25.90 18.16 -21.45
CA PRO A 355 -27.18 17.91 -20.80
C PRO A 355 -27.61 19.09 -19.92
N LYS A 356 -28.91 19.41 -19.92
CA LYS A 356 -29.50 20.49 -19.11
C LYS A 356 -30.37 19.91 -17.98
N ILE A 357 -30.35 20.58 -16.83
CA ILE A 357 -31.28 20.29 -15.74
C ILE A 357 -32.63 20.91 -16.08
N LYS A 358 -33.62 20.08 -16.44
CA LYS A 358 -34.97 20.53 -16.87
C LYS A 358 -35.63 21.55 -15.94
N PHE A 359 -35.45 21.43 -14.63
CA PHE A 359 -36.01 22.38 -13.65
C PHE A 359 -35.32 23.76 -13.70
N LEU A 360 -34.01 23.80 -13.99
CA LEU A 360 -33.26 25.04 -14.07
C LEU A 360 -33.51 25.80 -15.38
N ASP A 361 -33.95 25.15 -16.45
CA ASP A 361 -34.23 25.82 -17.74
C ASP A 361 -35.30 26.91 -17.62
N GLN A 362 -36.36 26.66 -16.82
CA GLN A 362 -37.39 27.67 -16.56
C GLN A 362 -36.86 28.85 -15.73
N TYR A 363 -35.93 28.57 -14.81
CA TYR A 363 -35.28 29.58 -13.99
C TYR A 363 -34.26 30.41 -14.80
N ARG A 364 -33.51 29.76 -15.71
CA ARG A 364 -32.49 30.35 -16.60
C ARG A 364 -33.14 31.31 -17.60
N LYS A 365 -34.30 30.95 -18.18
CA LYS A 365 -35.09 31.82 -19.08
C LYS A 365 -35.61 33.10 -18.42
N ARG A 366 -35.70 33.16 -17.09
CA ARG A 366 -36.20 34.31 -16.31
C ARG A 366 -35.09 35.08 -15.59
N ARG A 367 -33.82 34.71 -15.80
CA ARG A 367 -32.67 35.24 -15.06
C ARG A 367 -32.07 36.44 -15.79
N THR A 368 -31.86 37.54 -15.06
CA THR A 368 -31.15 38.72 -15.59
C THR A 368 -29.63 38.46 -15.64
N PRO A 369 -28.87 39.08 -16.56
CA PRO A 369 -27.43 38.85 -16.70
C PRO A 369 -26.63 39.11 -15.40
N LYS A 370 -27.04 40.09 -14.58
CA LYS A 370 -26.46 40.32 -13.24
C LYS A 370 -26.70 39.15 -12.27
N LYS A 371 -27.90 38.56 -12.25
CA LYS A 371 -28.18 37.36 -11.44
C LYS A 371 -27.45 36.14 -11.99
N ALA A 372 -27.27 36.06 -13.31
CA ALA A 372 -26.51 35.01 -13.96
C ALA A 372 -25.07 34.96 -13.42
N MET A 373 -24.38 36.09 -13.52
CA MET A 373 -23.01 36.30 -13.05
C MET A 373 -22.85 36.08 -11.54
N ARG A 374 -23.81 36.57 -10.73
CA ARG A 374 -23.77 36.38 -9.27
C ARG A 374 -23.87 34.91 -8.86
N ASP A 375 -24.77 34.16 -9.47
CA ASP A 375 -24.95 32.76 -9.13
C ASP A 375 -23.78 31.91 -9.69
N HIS A 376 -23.19 32.25 -10.85
CA HIS A 376 -21.93 31.64 -11.31
C HIS A 376 -20.79 31.90 -10.33
N PHE A 377 -20.69 33.12 -9.81
CA PHE A 377 -19.71 33.48 -8.78
C PHE A 377 -19.95 32.69 -7.48
N ILE A 378 -21.19 32.59 -7.00
CA ILE A 378 -21.53 31.80 -5.79
C ILE A 378 -21.20 30.32 -5.97
N ILE A 379 -21.54 29.70 -7.10
CA ILE A 379 -21.24 28.29 -7.35
C ILE A 379 -19.73 28.09 -7.51
N GLY A 380 -19.02 29.01 -8.20
CA GLY A 380 -17.57 28.99 -8.29
C GLY A 380 -16.89 29.07 -6.91
N VAL A 381 -17.37 29.96 -6.03
CA VAL A 381 -16.90 30.07 -4.65
C VAL A 381 -17.24 28.83 -3.83
N LEU A 382 -18.42 28.21 -4.01
CA LEU A 382 -18.79 26.95 -3.34
C LEU A 382 -17.93 25.76 -3.81
N CYS A 383 -17.64 25.66 -5.11
CA CYS A 383 -16.74 24.62 -5.62
C CYS A 383 -15.32 24.83 -5.11
N LEU A 384 -14.82 26.07 -5.14
CA LEU A 384 -13.51 26.42 -4.63
C LEU A 384 -13.42 26.19 -3.12
N SER A 385 -14.46 26.54 -2.35
CA SER A 385 -14.49 26.28 -0.91
C SER A 385 -14.55 24.81 -0.60
N LEU A 386 -15.22 23.97 -1.40
CA LEU A 386 -15.20 22.51 -1.25
C LEU A 386 -13.80 21.94 -1.49
N VAL A 387 -13.08 22.44 -2.50
CA VAL A 387 -11.68 22.06 -2.78
C VAL A 387 -10.74 22.54 -1.67
N VAL A 388 -10.91 23.77 -1.19
CA VAL A 388 -10.10 24.34 -0.11
C VAL A 388 -10.40 23.66 1.22
N VAL A 389 -11.66 23.37 1.54
CA VAL A 389 -12.06 22.63 2.75
C VAL A 389 -11.57 21.18 2.68
N ALA A 390 -11.64 20.52 1.53
CA ALA A 390 -11.04 19.20 1.36
C ALA A 390 -9.52 19.26 1.51
N GLY A 391 -8.85 20.22 0.88
CA GLY A 391 -7.41 20.46 1.03
C GLY A 391 -7.01 20.81 2.47
N TYR A 392 -7.83 21.60 3.16
CA TYR A 392 -7.65 21.99 4.55
C TYR A 392 -7.91 20.82 5.51
N PHE A 393 -8.93 19.99 5.29
CA PHE A 393 -9.13 18.74 6.05
C PHE A 393 -7.99 17.74 5.82
N ILE A 394 -7.45 17.66 4.60
CA ILE A 394 -6.31 16.80 4.28
C ILE A 394 -5.01 17.34 4.89
N SER A 395 -4.84 18.67 4.92
CA SER A 395 -3.70 19.35 5.55
C SER A 395 -3.78 19.35 7.07
N ILE A 396 -4.99 19.49 7.64
CA ILE A 396 -5.23 19.35 9.07
C ILE A 396 -5.13 17.91 9.47
N ASN A 397 -5.44 16.92 8.62
CA ASN A 397 -5.28 15.48 8.91
C ASN A 397 -3.81 15.01 9.06
N ASN A 398 -2.88 15.96 9.20
CA ASN A 398 -1.69 15.81 10.05
C ASN A 398 -1.84 16.57 11.39
N PRO A 399 -2.79 16.26 12.30
CA PRO A 399 -2.71 16.74 13.66
C PRO A 399 -2.26 15.57 14.53
N GLN A 400 -1.34 15.82 15.45
CA GLN A 400 -1.33 15.04 16.67
C GLN A 400 -2.77 15.04 17.21
N LEU A 401 -3.38 13.86 17.31
CA LEU A 401 -4.73 13.70 17.84
C LEU A 401 -4.81 14.43 19.20
N PRO A 402 -5.91 15.14 19.51
CA PRO A 402 -6.06 15.73 20.83
C PRO A 402 -5.99 14.62 21.87
N ILE A 403 -4.96 14.74 22.71
CA ILE A 403 -4.53 13.80 23.73
C ILE A 403 -5.71 13.55 24.67
N LYS A 404 -6.20 12.31 24.74
CA LYS A 404 -6.86 11.84 25.95
C LYS A 404 -5.76 11.78 27.01
N THR A 405 -5.67 12.81 27.84
CA THR A 405 -4.77 12.84 28.98
C THR A 405 -5.27 11.84 30.02
N THR A 406 -4.85 10.60 29.87
CA THR A 406 -4.56 9.78 31.05
C THR A 406 -3.31 10.39 31.70
N ASP A 407 -3.42 10.78 32.97
CA ASP A 407 -2.33 11.32 33.81
C ASP A 407 -1.22 10.29 34.11
N VAL A 408 -0.96 9.36 33.19
CA VAL A 408 0.14 8.42 33.29
C VAL A 408 1.39 9.15 32.83
N LYS A 409 2.22 9.55 33.79
CA LYS A 409 3.55 10.09 33.54
C LYS A 409 4.45 8.94 33.08
N SER A 410 5.11 9.08 31.93
CA SER A 410 6.09 8.08 31.49
C SER A 410 7.26 7.96 32.47
N PRO A 411 7.92 6.79 32.55
CA PRO A 411 9.05 6.58 33.45
C PRO A 411 10.35 7.20 32.92
N TYR A 412 10.31 7.89 31.79
CA TYR A 412 11.43 8.52 31.11
C TYR A 412 11.62 9.97 31.56
N SER A 413 12.86 10.42 31.63
CA SER A 413 13.22 11.79 32.02
C SER A 413 13.48 12.65 30.79
N LYS A 414 12.95 13.87 30.80
CA LYS A 414 13.32 14.93 29.86
C LYS A 414 14.55 15.65 30.43
N ILE A 415 15.70 15.53 29.76
CA ILE A 415 16.99 15.99 30.29
C ILE A 415 17.54 17.19 29.51
N SER A 416 17.25 17.26 28.20
CA SER A 416 17.72 18.31 27.31
C SER A 416 16.57 19.19 26.81
N ASP A 417 16.84 20.50 26.64
CA ASP A 417 15.93 21.48 26.06
C ASP A 417 16.15 21.70 24.55
N ILE A 418 17.07 20.96 23.92
CA ILE A 418 17.31 20.97 22.48
C ILE A 418 16.03 20.54 21.72
N ASP A 419 15.71 21.22 20.62
CA ASP A 419 14.45 21.02 19.89
C ASP A 419 14.25 19.58 19.37
N LEU A 420 15.33 18.97 18.87
CA LEU A 420 15.31 17.57 18.45
C LEU A 420 14.98 16.65 19.63
N MET A 421 15.60 16.88 20.79
CA MET A 421 15.40 16.08 22.00
C MET A 421 13.99 16.25 22.56
N ASN A 422 13.45 17.47 22.55
CA ASN A 422 12.05 17.76 22.90
C ASN A 422 11.08 16.97 22.01
N THR A 423 11.37 16.93 20.72
CA THR A 423 10.54 16.22 19.73
C THR A 423 10.59 14.71 19.94
N ILE A 424 11.76 14.14 20.21
CA ILE A 424 11.90 12.70 20.50
C ILE A 424 11.18 12.36 21.81
N TYR A 425 11.39 13.15 22.87
CA TYR A 425 10.73 12.91 24.17
C TYR A 425 9.21 12.98 24.07
N ALA A 426 8.66 13.97 23.37
CA ALA A 426 7.20 14.09 23.19
C ALA A 426 6.62 12.87 22.47
N ARG A 427 7.33 12.34 21.47
CA ARG A 427 6.95 11.09 20.80
C ARG A 427 7.07 9.89 21.74
N LEU A 428 8.14 9.80 22.52
CA LEU A 428 8.38 8.70 23.46
C LEU A 428 7.30 8.64 24.54
N ASP A 429 6.99 9.78 25.15
CA ASP A 429 5.94 9.91 26.17
C ASP A 429 4.56 9.53 25.59
N THR A 430 4.30 9.88 24.33
CA THR A 430 3.08 9.46 23.62
C THR A 430 3.08 7.94 23.39
N SER A 431 4.19 7.39 22.92
CA SER A 431 4.33 5.95 22.62
C SER A 431 4.09 5.08 23.85
N TYR A 432 4.65 5.49 25.00
CA TYR A 432 4.41 4.85 26.29
C TYR A 432 2.93 4.92 26.70
N LYS A 433 2.28 6.10 26.59
CA LYS A 433 0.86 6.26 26.91
C LYS A 433 -0.06 5.42 26.02
N GLU A 434 0.32 5.23 24.76
CA GLU A 434 -0.41 4.42 23.79
C GLU A 434 -0.09 2.91 23.89
N HIS A 435 0.81 2.49 24.79
CA HIS A 435 1.29 1.11 24.93
C HIS A 435 1.89 0.55 23.63
N ASN A 436 2.56 1.40 22.85
CA ASN A 436 3.21 1.02 21.60
C ASN A 436 4.68 0.62 21.85
N GLU A 437 4.90 -0.62 22.28
CA GLU A 437 6.22 -1.10 22.72
C GLU A 437 7.31 -1.03 21.64
N GLU A 438 6.95 -1.22 20.36
CA GLU A 438 7.90 -1.18 19.24
C GLU A 438 8.43 0.23 19.00
N ASP A 439 7.55 1.23 19.03
CA ASP A 439 7.91 2.63 18.82
C ASP A 439 8.57 3.21 20.08
N GLU A 440 8.13 2.79 21.28
CA GLU A 440 8.76 3.15 22.55
C GLU A 440 10.23 2.69 22.60
N CYS A 441 10.51 1.42 22.29
CA CYS A 441 11.85 0.86 22.26
C CYS A 441 12.78 1.61 21.30
N GLN A 442 12.27 1.90 20.09
CA GLN A 442 12.96 2.66 19.07
C GLN A 442 13.27 4.11 19.49
N LEU A 443 12.32 4.77 20.16
CA LEU A 443 12.47 6.15 20.63
C LEU A 443 13.39 6.25 21.84
N VAL A 444 13.43 5.24 22.72
CA VAL A 444 14.42 5.14 23.80
C VAL A 444 15.83 5.07 23.23
N ALA A 445 16.06 4.21 22.23
CA ALA A 445 17.36 4.14 21.55
C ALA A 445 17.73 5.46 20.85
N ALA A 446 16.78 6.08 20.16
CA ALA A 446 16.99 7.35 19.48
C ALA A 446 17.31 8.49 20.44
N TYR A 447 16.58 8.60 21.56
CA TYR A 447 16.83 9.62 22.58
C TYR A 447 18.22 9.45 23.18
N PHE A 448 18.57 8.23 23.59
CA PHE A 448 19.91 7.91 24.09
C PHE A 448 21.01 8.28 23.09
N ALA A 449 20.91 7.83 21.83
CA ALA A 449 21.93 8.10 20.83
C ALA A 449 22.08 9.61 20.54
N CYS A 450 20.97 10.33 20.38
CA CYS A 450 21.01 11.77 20.11
C CYS A 450 21.61 12.55 21.30
N ASP A 451 21.29 12.14 22.54
CA ASP A 451 21.84 12.78 23.72
C ASP A 451 23.35 12.49 23.88
N TYR A 452 23.74 11.22 23.75
CA TYR A 452 25.13 10.77 23.88
C TYR A 452 26.06 11.46 22.87
N TYR A 453 25.60 11.64 21.63
CA TYR A 453 26.38 12.21 20.55
C TYR A 453 26.25 13.74 20.39
N THR A 454 25.64 14.42 21.36
CA THR A 454 25.52 15.89 21.38
C THR A 454 26.29 16.47 22.56
N PHE A 455 27.17 17.45 22.33
CA PHE A 455 27.90 18.13 23.40
C PHE A 455 27.28 19.45 23.84
N VAL A 456 26.45 20.07 22.98
CA VAL A 456 25.71 21.29 23.31
C VAL A 456 24.87 21.11 24.58
N ASP A 457 24.84 22.16 25.42
CA ASP A 457 24.13 22.24 26.70
C ASP A 457 24.57 21.23 27.79
N LYS A 458 25.73 20.58 27.64
CA LYS A 458 26.30 19.68 28.67
C LYS A 458 27.41 20.33 29.49
N LYS A 459 27.43 20.06 30.80
CA LYS A 459 28.57 20.43 31.67
C LYS A 459 29.82 19.61 31.31
N ASP A 460 30.99 20.06 31.75
CA ASP A 460 32.28 19.41 31.39
C ASP A 460 32.30 17.91 31.71
N ASP A 461 31.84 17.51 32.89
CA ASP A 461 31.82 16.12 33.37
C ASP A 461 30.52 15.34 33.04
N GLU A 462 29.63 15.92 32.25
CA GLU A 462 28.31 15.34 31.96
C GLU A 462 28.33 14.47 30.69
N ILE A 463 27.85 13.23 30.82
CA ILE A 463 27.68 12.26 29.73
C ILE A 463 26.18 12.11 29.44
N GLY A 464 25.81 12.27 28.17
CA GLY A 464 24.43 12.16 27.70
C GLY A 464 23.93 10.72 27.68
N GLY A 465 22.63 10.56 27.90
CA GLY A 465 21.93 9.29 27.77
C GLY A 465 22.06 8.33 28.96
N LEU A 466 22.86 8.66 29.99
CA LEU A 466 23.06 7.77 31.15
C LEU A 466 21.76 7.38 31.86
N ASP A 467 20.77 8.29 31.92
CA ASP A 467 19.46 8.04 32.54
C ASP A 467 18.63 6.96 31.82
N TYR A 468 18.95 6.67 30.56
CA TYR A 468 18.28 5.63 29.78
C TYR A 468 19.03 4.29 29.87
N MET A 469 20.23 4.28 30.44
CA MET A 469 21.04 3.09 30.57
C MET A 469 20.60 2.21 31.74
N TYR A 470 20.77 0.89 31.59
CA TYR A 470 20.52 -0.06 32.67
C TYR A 470 21.46 0.26 33.86
N PRO A 471 20.94 0.35 35.11
CA PRO A 471 21.71 0.86 36.25
C PRO A 471 23.08 0.22 36.46
N ASP A 472 23.16 -1.11 36.32
CA ASP A 472 24.41 -1.86 36.54
C ASP A 472 25.48 -1.59 35.45
N MET A 473 25.09 -0.99 34.33
CA MET A 473 25.99 -0.68 33.20
C MET A 473 26.52 0.76 33.23
N ILE A 474 25.93 1.65 34.05
CA ILE A 474 26.23 3.09 34.04
C ILE A 474 27.71 3.36 34.32
N GLU A 475 28.31 2.70 35.31
CA GLU A 475 29.72 2.93 35.68
C GLU A 475 30.67 2.48 34.55
N ASN A 476 30.46 1.27 34.03
CA ASN A 476 31.27 0.71 32.94
C ASN A 476 31.16 1.56 31.66
N PHE A 477 29.94 1.97 31.32
CA PHE A 477 29.72 2.80 30.15
C PHE A 477 30.26 4.22 30.31
N SER A 478 30.17 4.82 31.50
CA SER A 478 30.74 6.15 31.75
C SER A 478 32.26 6.13 31.55
N ASN A 479 32.94 5.08 32.01
CA ASN A 479 34.37 4.88 31.76
C ASN A 479 34.67 4.70 30.26
N TYR A 480 33.88 3.87 29.57
CA TYR A 480 34.00 3.69 28.12
C TYR A 480 33.80 5.00 27.36
N ALA A 481 32.73 5.75 27.66
CA ALA A 481 32.39 7.00 27.02
C ALA A 481 33.52 8.02 27.12
N ASN A 482 34.07 8.23 28.33
CA ASN A 482 35.18 9.16 28.59
C ASN A 482 36.47 8.79 27.85
N THR A 483 36.74 7.49 27.67
CA THR A 483 37.92 7.01 26.92
C THR A 483 37.70 6.91 25.41
N SER A 484 36.44 6.93 24.97
CA SER A 484 36.01 6.82 23.57
C SER A 484 35.51 8.17 23.06
N PHE A 485 34.22 8.30 22.73
CA PHE A 485 33.65 9.49 22.11
C PHE A 485 33.87 10.79 22.91
N TYR A 486 33.71 10.78 24.23
CA TYR A 486 33.86 11.98 25.06
C TYR A 486 35.30 12.48 25.18
N SER A 487 36.31 11.67 24.80
CA SER A 487 37.69 12.15 24.67
C SER A 487 37.85 13.24 23.59
N GLN A 488 36.90 13.31 22.65
CA GLN A 488 36.90 14.27 21.53
C GLN A 488 36.17 15.58 21.86
N LYS A 489 35.54 15.71 23.03
CA LYS A 489 34.69 16.87 23.41
C LYS A 489 35.42 18.22 23.29
N ASN A 490 36.70 18.27 23.66
CA ASN A 490 37.51 19.49 23.56
C ASN A 490 37.82 19.91 22.12
N ASN A 491 37.78 18.96 21.17
CA ASN A 491 38.03 19.24 19.75
C ASN A 491 36.77 19.73 19.03
N TYR A 492 35.59 19.34 19.51
CA TYR A 492 34.29 19.62 18.88
C TYR A 492 33.25 20.13 19.90
N PRO A 493 33.50 21.26 20.59
CA PRO A 493 32.68 21.70 21.73
C PRO A 493 31.23 22.05 21.36
N GLU A 494 30.95 22.36 20.10
CA GLU A 494 29.63 22.74 19.59
C GLU A 494 28.94 21.60 18.83
N LEU A 495 29.43 20.36 18.92
CA LEU A 495 28.87 19.23 18.18
C LEU A 495 27.42 18.96 18.61
N GLU A 496 26.54 18.91 17.61
CA GLU A 496 25.11 18.68 17.80
C GLU A 496 24.58 17.69 16.75
N VAL A 497 23.73 16.76 17.20
CA VAL A 497 22.92 15.93 16.31
C VAL A 497 21.72 16.73 15.80
N LEU A 498 21.69 17.03 14.51
CA LEU A 498 20.60 17.76 13.87
C LEU A 498 19.42 16.87 13.49
N LYS A 499 19.71 15.61 13.16
CA LYS A 499 18.70 14.66 12.68
C LYS A 499 19.11 13.23 12.98
N TYR A 500 18.12 12.39 13.28
CA TYR A 500 18.29 10.94 13.31
C TYR A 500 17.36 10.24 12.32
N ASN A 501 17.71 9.02 11.92
CA ASN A 501 16.85 8.12 11.17
C ASN A 501 17.06 6.68 11.65
N ILE A 502 15.98 5.98 11.98
CA ILE A 502 16.06 4.56 12.35
C ILE A 502 16.17 3.74 11.07
N ILE A 503 17.29 3.04 10.90
CA ILE A 503 17.58 2.23 9.73
C ILE A 503 16.98 0.83 9.87
N SER A 504 17.08 0.23 11.05
CA SER A 504 16.53 -1.11 11.31
C SER A 504 16.23 -1.33 12.79
N PHE A 505 15.20 -2.12 13.04
CA PHE A 505 14.81 -2.63 14.36
C PHE A 505 14.72 -4.16 14.26
N SER A 506 15.42 -4.88 15.14
CA SER A 506 15.42 -6.35 15.11
C SER A 506 15.67 -6.95 16.49
N PRO A 507 15.21 -8.17 16.79
CA PRO A 507 15.57 -8.88 18.01
C PRO A 507 17.10 -9.06 18.11
N SER A 508 17.67 -8.79 19.29
CA SER A 508 19.09 -9.02 19.56
C SER A 508 19.33 -10.41 20.13
N LYS A 509 20.52 -10.95 19.90
CA LYS A 509 21.01 -12.20 20.53
C LYS A 509 21.92 -11.93 21.74
N VAL A 510 22.16 -10.65 22.05
CA VAL A 510 22.97 -10.23 23.20
C VAL A 510 22.09 -10.35 24.43
N SER A 511 22.57 -11.07 25.45
CA SER A 511 21.99 -11.09 26.80
C SER A 511 23.03 -10.61 27.80
N ILE A 512 22.55 -10.02 28.90
CA ILE A 512 23.39 -9.64 30.04
C ILE A 512 23.13 -10.65 31.15
N SER A 513 24.20 -11.08 31.83
CA SER A 513 24.11 -11.93 33.02
C SER A 513 23.16 -11.31 34.03
N ASN A 514 22.15 -12.07 34.48
CA ASN A 514 21.03 -11.68 35.36
C ASN A 514 19.77 -11.11 34.67
N LEU A 515 19.75 -11.00 33.34
CA LEU A 515 18.58 -10.56 32.56
C LEU A 515 18.25 -11.48 31.37
N ASP A 516 18.73 -12.73 31.38
CA ASP A 516 18.69 -13.65 30.23
C ASP A 516 17.28 -13.97 29.69
N ASP A 517 16.25 -13.85 30.52
CA ASP A 517 14.85 -14.13 30.15
C ASP A 517 14.12 -12.92 29.51
N ASN A 518 14.79 -11.77 29.35
CA ASN A 518 14.18 -10.55 28.81
C ASN A 518 14.29 -10.45 27.28
N ASN A 519 13.41 -9.65 26.68
CA ASN A 519 13.45 -9.36 25.25
C ASN A 519 14.47 -8.25 24.97
N TYR A 520 15.44 -8.56 24.11
CA TYR A 520 16.46 -7.62 23.64
C TYR A 520 16.22 -7.24 22.17
N TYR A 521 16.53 -5.99 21.85
CA TYR A 521 16.38 -5.42 20.52
C TYR A 521 17.63 -4.64 20.13
N ASN A 522 18.00 -4.71 18.85
CA ASN A 522 19.01 -3.87 18.23
C ASN A 522 18.33 -2.82 17.36
N VAL A 523 18.64 -1.57 17.62
CA VAL A 523 18.17 -0.41 16.88
C VAL A 523 19.35 0.24 16.18
N LEU A 524 19.39 0.15 14.86
CA LEU A 524 20.40 0.80 14.04
C LEU A 524 19.91 2.20 13.67
N ILE A 525 20.67 3.23 14.06
CA ILE A 525 20.29 4.63 13.93
C ILE A 525 21.36 5.37 13.13
N SER A 526 20.96 6.10 12.10
CA SER A 526 21.82 7.06 11.40
C SER A 526 21.65 8.44 12.00
N LEU A 527 22.76 9.13 12.26
CA LEU A 527 22.83 10.47 12.83
C LEU A 527 23.42 11.44 11.80
N THR A 528 22.88 12.66 11.78
CA THR A 528 23.40 13.78 10.99
C THR A 528 23.86 14.86 11.95
N PHE A 529 25.12 15.28 11.81
CA PHE A 529 25.76 16.26 12.68
C PHE A 529 25.80 17.64 12.02
N ASN A 530 26.01 18.68 12.82
CA ASN A 530 26.28 20.03 12.35
C ASN A 530 27.70 20.21 11.77
N GLU A 531 28.64 19.36 12.14
CA GLU A 531 30.01 19.33 11.62
C GLU A 531 30.52 17.89 11.40
N GLU A 532 31.56 17.72 10.57
CA GLU A 532 32.19 16.41 10.35
C GLU A 532 33.25 16.13 11.42
N VAL A 533 33.09 15.01 12.12
CA VAL A 533 34.01 14.54 13.18
C VAL A 533 34.88 13.41 12.64
N GLU A 534 36.19 13.55 12.75
CA GLU A 534 37.14 12.57 12.19
C GLU A 534 37.05 11.23 12.94
N GLY A 535 36.77 10.14 12.22
CA GLY A 535 36.68 8.80 12.78
C GLY A 535 35.35 8.47 13.49
N LEU A 536 34.37 9.38 13.51
CA LEU A 536 33.04 9.12 14.05
C LEU A 536 32.15 8.46 12.99
N ASN A 537 31.55 7.31 13.34
CA ASN A 537 30.53 6.70 12.49
C ASN A 537 29.21 7.47 12.59
N THR A 538 28.62 7.78 11.44
CA THR A 538 27.28 8.39 11.35
C THR A 538 26.15 7.38 11.52
N THR A 539 26.48 6.13 11.82
CA THR A 539 25.53 5.05 12.08
C THR A 539 25.95 4.32 13.35
N VAL A 540 24.99 4.14 14.25
CA VAL A 540 25.18 3.53 15.57
C VAL A 540 24.15 2.45 15.81
N ASN A 541 24.58 1.31 16.34
CA ASN A 541 23.73 0.21 16.78
C ASN A 541 23.56 0.28 18.29
N VAL A 542 22.32 0.44 18.74
CA VAL A 542 21.96 0.54 20.16
C VAL A 542 21.22 -0.72 20.57
N THR A 543 21.69 -1.40 21.62
CA THR A 543 21.01 -2.57 22.18
C THR A 543 20.13 -2.14 23.34
N VAL A 544 18.85 -2.50 23.26
CA VAL A 544 17.80 -2.14 24.21
C VAL A 544 17.23 -3.41 24.84
N VAL A 545 16.98 -3.40 26.14
CA VAL A 545 16.33 -4.47 26.89
C VAL A 545 15.07 -3.95 27.54
N LYS A 546 13.99 -4.74 27.53
CA LYS A 546 12.79 -4.45 28.31
C LYS A 546 12.92 -5.10 29.69
N VAL A 547 12.82 -4.31 30.75
CA VAL A 547 12.79 -4.80 32.14
C VAL A 547 11.55 -4.23 32.80
N ASP A 548 10.65 -5.10 33.24
CA ASP A 548 9.30 -4.74 33.70
C ASP A 548 8.55 -3.90 32.63
N ASP A 549 8.10 -2.70 32.99
CA ASP A 549 7.36 -1.76 32.12
C ASP A 549 8.25 -0.64 31.56
N ARG A 550 9.58 -0.84 31.46
CA ARG A 550 10.51 0.17 30.94
C ARG A 550 11.59 -0.44 30.04
N PHE A 551 11.93 0.29 28.98
CA PHE A 551 13.09 -0.02 28.14
C PHE A 551 14.36 0.66 28.67
N TYR A 552 15.46 -0.09 28.66
CA TYR A 552 16.78 0.36 29.07
C TYR A 552 17.81 0.10 27.97
N ILE A 553 18.78 0.98 27.86
CA ILE A 553 19.96 0.80 27.02
C ILE A 553 20.94 -0.10 27.74
N CYS A 554 21.48 -1.06 27.00
CA CYS A 554 22.36 -2.07 27.57
C CYS A 554 23.64 -2.31 26.74
N GLY A 555 23.75 -1.68 25.57
CA GLY A 555 24.96 -1.70 24.75
C GLY A 555 24.93 -0.64 23.63
N LEU A 556 26.12 -0.28 23.15
CA LEU A 556 26.35 0.70 22.07
C LEU A 556 27.49 0.16 21.18
N ASP A 557 27.22 -0.13 19.91
CA ASP A 557 28.24 -0.53 18.91
C ASP A 557 29.23 -1.64 19.36
N ASN A 558 28.71 -2.84 19.65
CA ASN A 558 29.49 -4.01 20.16
C ASN A 558 30.26 -3.74 21.47
N ALA A 559 30.07 -2.60 22.14
CA ALA A 559 30.59 -2.28 23.47
C ALA A 559 29.57 -2.59 24.58
#